data_AF-A0A0J6SMC4-F1
#
_entry.id   AF-A0A0J6SMC4-F1
#
_cell.length_a   1.000
_cell.length_b   1.000
_cell.length_c   1.000
_cell.angle_alpha   90.00
_cell.angle_beta   90.00
_cell.angle_gamma   90.00
#
_symmetry.space_group_name_H-M   'P 1'
#
loop_
_entity.id
_entity.type
_entity.pdbx_description
1 polymer ?
#
loop_
_entity_poly.entity_id
_entity_poly.type
_entity_poly.pdbx_seq_one_letter_code
_entity_poly.pdbx_strand_id
1 'polypeptide(L)'
;MPTDLPSRYKSPRSRGATALRTAVVGLRLRLLGWRIEKALEDRDHARLLRLTAAWDDLRRDRAADPASDPSRARDRRWDMACERVRRAVPKIEREERRLAWVVERMGRARAARDERAYERSCLLGRAAQERLIQLWGQI
;
A
#
# COMPACT_ATOMS: atom_id res chain seq x y z
N MET A 1 -48.07 15.57 -46.47
CA MET A 1 -47.77 14.38 -45.66
C MET A 1 -46.77 14.79 -44.58
N PRO A 2 -47.05 14.61 -43.29
CA PRO A 2 -46.06 14.89 -42.25
C PRO A 2 -45.14 13.68 -42.12
N THR A 3 -43.84 13.91 -42.21
CA THR A 3 -42.80 12.91 -42.00
C THR A 3 -42.57 12.76 -40.50
N ASP A 4 -43.01 11.64 -39.92
CA ASP A 4 -42.70 11.27 -38.54
C ASP A 4 -41.19 10.98 -38.41
N LEU A 5 -40.46 11.89 -37.76
CA LEU A 5 -39.11 11.64 -37.28
C LEU A 5 -39.20 10.87 -35.94
N PRO A 6 -38.51 9.74 -35.76
CA PRO A 6 -38.48 9.09 -34.46
C PRO A 6 -37.63 9.92 -33.49
N SER A 7 -38.30 10.68 -32.63
CA SER A 7 -37.76 11.26 -31.41
C SER A 7 -37.25 10.14 -30.50
N ARG A 8 -36.00 9.72 -30.68
CA ARG A 8 -35.28 8.92 -29.68
C ARG A 8 -34.72 9.85 -28.61
N TYR A 9 -35.60 10.44 -27.82
CA TYR A 9 -35.22 11.08 -26.57
C TYR A 9 -34.81 9.98 -25.57
N LYS A 10 -33.53 9.58 -25.58
CA LYS A 10 -32.98 8.74 -24.50
C LYS A 10 -32.84 9.62 -23.25
N SER A 11 -33.75 9.42 -22.31
CA SER A 11 -33.79 10.01 -20.98
C SER A 11 -32.41 9.99 -20.28
N PRO A 12 -31.95 11.08 -19.63
CA PRO A 12 -30.60 11.21 -19.07
C PRO A 12 -30.38 10.49 -17.72
N ARG A 13 -31.23 9.54 -17.33
CA ARG A 13 -31.15 8.83 -16.03
C ARG A 13 -29.83 8.06 -15.83
N SER A 14 -29.17 7.64 -16.92
CA SER A 14 -27.87 6.95 -16.84
C SER A 14 -26.71 7.88 -16.47
N ARG A 15 -26.78 9.20 -16.70
CA ARG A 15 -25.67 10.11 -16.36
C ARG A 15 -25.53 10.33 -14.85
N GLY A 16 -26.65 10.44 -14.12
CA GLY A 16 -26.63 10.67 -12.67
C GLY A 16 -26.08 9.49 -11.86
N ALA A 17 -26.50 8.27 -12.19
CA ALA A 17 -26.01 7.06 -11.51
C ALA A 17 -24.51 6.83 -11.76
N THR A 18 -24.03 7.10 -12.98
CA THR A 18 -22.62 6.97 -13.34
C THR A 18 -21.76 8.02 -12.64
N ALA A 19 -22.22 9.28 -12.56
CA ALA A 19 -21.52 10.34 -11.84
C ALA A 19 -21.40 10.06 -10.33
N LEU A 20 -22.47 9.56 -9.70
CA LEU A 20 -22.45 9.15 -8.29
C LEU A 20 -21.47 7.99 -8.05
N ARG A 21 -21.45 6.99 -8.95
CA ARG A 21 -20.50 5.87 -8.86
C ARG A 21 -19.05 6.35 -8.94
N THR A 22 -18.73 7.24 -9.88
CA THR A 22 -17.39 7.84 -10.02
C THR A 22 -16.99 8.65 -8.78
N ALA A 23 -17.91 9.43 -8.22
CA ALA A 23 -17.66 10.20 -6.99
C ALA A 23 -17.38 9.28 -5.78
N VAL A 24 -18.15 8.20 -5.63
CA VAL A 24 -17.95 7.20 -4.56
C VAL A 24 -16.59 6.51 -4.70
N VAL A 25 -16.20 6.10 -5.91
CA VAL A 25 -14.88 5.50 -6.17
C VAL A 25 -13.75 6.49 -5.86
N GLY A 26 -13.89 7.76 -6.24
CA GLY A 26 -12.92 8.81 -5.92
C GLY A 26 -12.78 9.06 -4.42
N LEU A 27 -13.88 9.04 -3.66
CA LEU A 27 -13.85 9.13 -2.20
C LEU A 27 -13.17 7.91 -1.56
N ARG A 28 -13.46 6.70 -2.05
CA ARG A 28 -12.81 5.46 -1.58
C ARG A 28 -11.30 5.48 -1.82
N LEU A 29 -10.85 5.93 -2.99
CA LEU A 29 -9.42 6.10 -3.28
C LEU A 29 -8.77 7.12 -2.35
N ARG A 30 -9.41 8.26 -2.09
CA ARG A 30 -8.90 9.25 -1.12
C ARG A 30 -8.75 8.66 0.27
N LEU A 31 -9.76 7.92 0.74
CA LEU A 31 -9.72 7.27 2.04
C LEU A 31 -8.62 6.19 2.12
N LEU A 32 -8.45 5.38 1.07
CA LEU A 32 -7.39 4.39 1.00
C LEU A 32 -6.00 5.04 1.01
N GLY A 33 -5.79 6.11 0.26
CA GLY A 33 -4.54 6.87 0.28
C GLY A 33 -4.21 7.36 1.68
N TRP A 34 -5.17 7.98 2.37
CA TRP A 34 -4.97 8.42 3.77
C TRP A 34 -4.66 7.25 4.72
N ARG A 35 -5.33 6.11 4.56
CA ARG A 35 -5.05 4.91 5.38
C ARG A 35 -3.65 4.36 5.12
N ILE A 36 -3.15 4.46 3.88
CA ILE A 36 -1.78 4.07 3.53
C ILE A 36 -0.78 5.01 4.20
N GLU A 37 -1.00 6.33 4.15
CA GLU A 37 -0.15 7.32 4.87
C GLU A 37 -0.07 7.00 6.36
N LYS A 38 -1.22 6.79 6.99
CA LYS A 38 -1.27 6.41 8.41
C LYS A 38 -0.52 5.10 8.70
N ALA A 39 -0.63 4.10 7.84
CA ALA A 39 0.07 2.84 8.02
C ALA A 39 1.60 2.95 7.81
N LEU A 40 2.06 3.92 7.01
CA LEU A 40 3.48 4.29 6.89
C LEU A 40 3.98 4.97 8.16
N GLU A 41 3.20 5.90 8.73
CA GLU A 41 3.50 6.54 10.01
C GLU A 41 3.60 5.52 11.15
N ASP A 42 2.63 4.60 11.21
CA ASP A 42 2.57 3.52 12.20
C ASP A 42 3.64 2.42 11.96
N ARG A 43 4.35 2.45 10.82
CA ARG A 43 5.28 1.40 10.35
C ARG A 43 4.69 -0.02 10.38
N ASP A 44 3.41 -0.13 10.08
CA ASP A 44 2.67 -1.39 10.09
C ASP A 44 2.71 -2.01 8.67
N HIS A 45 3.74 -2.82 8.41
CA HIS A 45 3.96 -3.44 7.11
C HIS A 45 2.82 -4.41 6.72
N ALA A 46 2.21 -5.10 7.69
CA ALA A 46 1.11 -6.03 7.43
C ALA A 46 -0.16 -5.29 6.99
N ARG A 47 -0.47 -4.16 7.65
CA ARG A 47 -1.58 -3.29 7.25
C ARG A 47 -1.31 -2.61 5.91
N LEU A 48 -0.07 -2.21 5.63
CA LEU A 48 0.32 -1.65 4.34
C LEU A 48 0.03 -2.62 3.19
N LEU A 49 0.43 -3.89 3.31
CA LEU A 49 0.15 -4.88 2.25
C LEU A 49 -1.35 -5.00 1.97
N ARG A 50 -2.18 -5.11 3.01
CA ARG A 50 -3.65 -5.19 2.86
C ARG A 50 -4.22 -3.97 2.15
N LEU A 51 -3.74 -2.78 2.50
CA LEU A 51 -4.22 -1.53 1.91
C LEU A 51 -3.75 -1.36 0.46
N THR A 52 -2.52 -1.78 0.12
CA THR A 52 -2.03 -1.77 -1.27
C THR A 52 -2.77 -2.77 -2.17
N ALA A 53 -3.15 -3.93 -1.64
CA ALA A 53 -3.99 -4.89 -2.37
C ALA A 53 -5.38 -4.30 -2.64
N ALA A 54 -6.01 -3.69 -1.63
CA ALA A 54 -7.30 -3.02 -1.77
C ALA A 54 -7.26 -1.84 -2.76
N TRP A 55 -6.13 -1.12 -2.82
CA TRP A 55 -5.89 -0.09 -3.83
C TRP A 55 -5.88 -0.67 -5.24
N ASP A 56 -5.12 -1.76 -5.45
CA ASP A 56 -5.02 -2.42 -6.76
C ASP A 56 -6.35 -3.02 -7.23
N ASP A 57 -7.13 -3.62 -6.33
CA ASP A 57 -8.46 -4.15 -6.64
C ASP A 57 -9.41 -3.02 -7.08
N LEU A 58 -9.48 -1.93 -6.30
CA LEU A 58 -10.33 -0.80 -6.63
C LEU A 58 -9.92 -0.11 -7.94
N ARG A 59 -8.62 -0.11 -8.25
CA ARG A 59 -8.09 0.39 -9.52
C ARG A 59 -8.48 -0.51 -10.70
N ARG A 60 -8.38 -1.83 -10.54
CA ARG A 60 -8.80 -2.80 -11.57
C ARG A 60 -10.30 -2.69 -11.86
N ASP A 61 -11.12 -2.58 -10.82
CA ASP A 61 -12.57 -2.40 -10.96
C ASP A 61 -12.93 -1.10 -11.70
N ARG A 62 -12.17 -0.03 -11.47
CA ARG A 62 -12.34 1.26 -12.18
C ARG A 62 -11.87 1.19 -13.63
N ALA A 63 -10.78 0.48 -13.91
CA ALA A 63 -10.26 0.31 -15.27
C ALA A 63 -11.21 -0.52 -16.17
N ALA A 64 -12.01 -1.41 -15.56
CA ALA A 64 -13.04 -2.17 -16.25
C ALA A 64 -14.30 -1.35 -16.61
N ASP A 65 -14.44 -0.13 -16.09
CA ASP A 65 -15.58 0.76 -16.36
C ASP A 65 -15.22 1.80 -17.44
N PRO A 66 -15.75 1.67 -18.67
CA PRO A 66 -15.41 2.56 -19.79
C PRO A 66 -15.91 4.01 -19.62
N ALA A 67 -16.76 4.29 -18.62
CA ALA A 67 -17.24 5.63 -18.30
C ALA A 67 -16.39 6.35 -17.22
N SER A 68 -15.36 5.71 -16.68
CA SER A 68 -14.54 6.27 -15.61
C SER A 68 -13.48 7.24 -16.14
N ASP A 69 -13.66 8.53 -15.84
CA ASP A 69 -12.71 9.61 -16.15
C ASP A 69 -11.34 9.35 -15.46
N PRO A 70 -10.21 9.35 -16.19
CA PRO A 70 -8.91 9.07 -15.61
C PRO A 70 -8.38 10.30 -14.87
N SER A 71 -8.55 10.35 -13.55
CA SER A 71 -7.78 11.27 -12.70
C SER A 71 -6.31 10.82 -12.63
N ARG A 72 -5.51 11.18 -13.64
CA ARG A 72 -4.22 10.53 -13.94
C ARG A 72 -3.09 10.80 -12.94
N ALA A 73 -3.01 11.96 -12.30
CA ALA A 73 -1.80 12.35 -11.58
C ALA A 73 -1.71 11.77 -10.16
N ARG A 74 -2.81 11.84 -9.40
CA ARG A 74 -2.84 11.37 -8.00
C ARG A 74 -2.82 9.84 -7.94
N ASP A 75 -3.55 9.19 -8.84
CA ASP A 75 -3.61 7.73 -8.91
C ASP A 75 -2.24 7.15 -9.29
N ARG A 76 -1.49 7.79 -10.21
CA ARG A 76 -0.10 7.40 -10.54
C ARG A 76 0.88 7.52 -9.37
N ARG A 77 0.76 8.57 -8.55
CA ARG A 77 1.62 8.72 -7.35
C ARG A 77 1.41 7.54 -6.40
N TRP A 78 0.15 7.16 -6.18
CA TRP A 78 -0.19 6.03 -5.31
C TRP A 78 0.19 4.68 -5.91
N ASP A 79 0.06 4.51 -7.22
CA ASP A 79 0.52 3.30 -7.90
C ASP A 79 2.03 3.10 -7.70
N MET A 80 2.83 4.17 -7.85
CA MET A 80 4.27 4.13 -7.56
C MET A 80 4.56 3.83 -6.09
N ALA A 81 3.82 4.44 -5.16
CA ALA A 81 3.97 4.17 -3.73
C ALA A 81 3.64 2.70 -3.39
N CYS A 82 2.53 2.16 -3.91
CA CYS A 82 2.13 0.77 -3.72
C CYS A 82 3.17 -0.20 -4.29
N GLU A 83 3.78 0.11 -5.43
CA GLU A 83 4.86 -0.68 -6.01
C GLU A 83 6.12 -0.66 -5.12
N ARG A 84 6.50 0.50 -4.57
CA ARG A 84 7.62 0.59 -3.61
C ARG A 84 7.36 -0.22 -2.35
N VAL A 85 6.15 -0.11 -1.78
CA VAL A 85 5.72 -0.91 -0.62
C VAL A 85 5.86 -2.41 -0.93
N ARG A 86 5.32 -2.89 -2.05
CA ARG A 86 5.41 -4.32 -2.42
C ARG A 86 6.84 -4.84 -2.52
N ARG A 87 7.78 -4.00 -2.99
CA ARG A 87 9.21 -4.37 -3.09
C ARG A 87 9.94 -4.29 -1.75
N ALA A 88 9.53 -3.37 -0.88
CA ALA A 88 10.20 -3.11 0.40
C ALA A 88 9.71 -4.04 1.52
N VAL A 89 8.41 -4.33 1.60
CA VAL A 89 7.83 -5.10 2.71
C VAL A 89 8.48 -6.48 2.90
N PRO A 90 8.73 -7.31 1.87
CA PRO A 90 9.40 -8.60 2.07
C PRO A 90 10.81 -8.46 2.68
N LYS A 91 11.50 -7.35 2.37
CA LYS A 91 12.81 -7.04 2.95
C LYS A 91 12.68 -6.57 4.39
N ILE A 92 11.66 -5.77 4.69
CA ILE A 92 11.34 -5.32 6.06
C ILE A 92 11.03 -6.55 6.94
N GLU A 93 10.13 -7.42 6.52
CA GLU A 93 9.80 -8.66 7.26
C GLU A 93 11.05 -9.51 7.52
N ARG A 94 11.94 -9.63 6.53
CA ARG A 94 13.18 -10.39 6.68
C ARG A 94 14.08 -9.77 7.75
N GLU A 95 14.25 -8.46 7.77
CA GLU A 95 15.09 -7.79 8.76
C GLU A 95 14.42 -7.77 10.16
N GLU A 96 13.09 -7.70 10.26
CA GLU A 96 12.38 -7.88 11.54
C GLU A 96 12.58 -9.29 12.11
N ARG A 97 12.43 -10.34 11.30
CA ARG A 97 12.72 -11.72 11.72
C ARG A 97 14.18 -11.88 12.12
N ARG A 98 15.09 -11.21 11.41
CA ARG A 98 16.52 -11.22 11.74
C ARG A 98 16.78 -10.54 13.09
N LEU A 99 16.13 -9.43 13.38
CA LEU A 99 16.22 -8.76 14.69
C LEU A 99 15.70 -9.67 15.80
N ALA A 100 14.56 -10.33 15.62
CA ALA A 100 14.03 -11.30 16.58
C ALA A 100 15.04 -12.43 16.85
N TRP A 101 15.62 -13.02 15.80
CA TRP A 101 16.67 -14.02 15.92
C TRP A 101 17.92 -13.50 16.64
N VAL A 102 18.35 -12.25 16.36
CA VAL A 102 19.48 -11.62 17.06
C VAL A 102 19.19 -11.48 18.54
N VAL A 103 17.99 -11.03 18.92
CA VAL A 103 17.58 -10.87 20.33
C VAL A 103 17.62 -12.21 21.06
N GLU A 104 17.09 -13.27 20.47
CA GLU A 104 17.17 -14.62 21.04
C GLU A 104 18.63 -15.10 21.18
N ARG A 105 19.46 -14.83 20.18
CA ARG A 105 20.88 -15.18 20.20
C ARG A 105 21.65 -14.41 21.28
N MET A 106 21.36 -13.12 21.45
CA MET A 106 21.91 -12.29 22.53
C MET A 106 21.50 -12.84 23.90
N GLY A 107 20.22 -13.22 24.08
CA GLY A 107 19.74 -13.84 25.31
C GLY A 107 20.49 -15.12 25.66
N ARG A 108 20.71 -16.01 24.67
CA ARG A 108 21.50 -17.23 24.86
C ARG A 108 22.97 -16.95 25.19
N ALA A 109 23.61 -16.02 24.48
CA ALA A 109 24.99 -15.63 24.75
C ALA A 109 25.15 -15.06 26.16
N ARG A 110 24.20 -14.22 26.60
CA ARG A 110 24.17 -13.67 27.95
C ARG A 110 24.00 -14.76 29.02
N ALA A 111 23.12 -15.73 28.79
CA ALA A 111 22.93 -16.86 29.70
C ALA A 111 24.21 -17.73 29.83
N ALA A 112 24.94 -17.91 28.74
CA ALA A 112 26.22 -18.62 28.71
C ALA A 112 27.42 -17.79 29.19
N ARG A 113 27.24 -16.50 29.53
CA ARG A 113 28.31 -15.53 29.84
C ARG A 113 29.36 -15.42 28.72
N ASP A 114 28.95 -15.60 27.47
CA ASP A 114 29.81 -15.44 26.29
C ASP A 114 29.72 -14.01 25.76
N GLU A 115 30.60 -13.15 26.25
CA GLU A 115 30.67 -11.73 25.88
C GLU A 115 30.95 -11.53 24.39
N ARG A 116 31.84 -12.34 23.80
CA ARG A 116 32.20 -12.22 22.38
C ARG A 116 31.01 -12.55 21.48
N ALA A 117 30.26 -13.60 21.80
CA ALA A 117 29.05 -13.95 21.05
C ALA A 117 27.95 -12.88 21.22
N TYR A 118 27.84 -12.29 22.41
CA TYR A 118 26.92 -11.20 22.68
C TYR A 118 27.26 -9.95 21.85
N GLU A 119 28.51 -9.49 21.88
CA GLU A 119 28.98 -8.35 21.09
C GLU A 119 28.77 -8.53 19.59
N ARG A 120 29.11 -9.70 19.05
CA ARG A 120 28.86 -10.03 17.63
C ARG A 120 27.38 -9.94 17.29
N SER A 121 26.52 -10.41 18.19
CA SER A 121 25.07 -10.36 17.99
C SER A 121 24.57 -8.90 18.06
N CYS A 122 25.10 -8.06 18.95
CA CYS A 122 24.82 -6.62 18.98
C CYS A 122 25.16 -5.92 17.66
N LEU A 123 26.34 -6.20 17.08
CA LEU A 123 26.74 -5.62 15.79
C LEU A 123 25.80 -6.04 14.66
N LEU A 124 25.41 -7.32 14.62
CA LEU A 124 24.42 -7.81 13.66
C LEU A 124 23.06 -7.15 13.84
N GLY A 125 22.63 -6.93 15.10
CA GLY A 125 21.40 -6.23 15.42
C GLY A 125 21.40 -4.79 14.94
N ARG A 126 22.48 -4.04 15.19
CA ARG A 126 22.64 -2.65 14.70
C ARG A 126 22.56 -2.59 13.18
N ALA A 127 23.29 -3.46 12.49
CA ALA A 127 23.27 -3.50 11.02
C ALA A 127 21.87 -3.84 10.46
N ALA A 128 21.13 -4.76 11.10
CA ALA A 128 19.76 -5.08 10.70
C ALA A 128 18.80 -3.89 10.96
N GLN A 129 18.95 -3.21 12.09
CA GLN A 129 18.16 -2.03 12.43
C GLN A 129 18.42 -0.86 11.47
N GLU A 130 19.67 -0.58 11.11
CA GLU A 130 20.04 0.44 10.13
C GLU A 130 19.41 0.16 8.76
N ARG A 131 19.46 -1.11 8.30
CA ARG A 131 18.81 -1.52 7.06
C ARG A 131 17.30 -1.36 7.12
N LEU A 132 16.68 -1.71 8.26
CA LEU A 132 15.25 -1.54 8.46
C LEU A 132 14.84 -0.06 8.33
N ILE A 133 15.61 0.85 8.95
CA ILE A 133 15.40 2.30 8.84
C ILE A 133 15.52 2.76 7.38
N GLN A 134 16.55 2.30 6.66
CA GLN A 134 16.73 2.63 5.24
C GLN A 134 15.58 2.12 4.38
N LEU A 135 15.09 0.89 4.61
CA LEU A 135 13.97 0.31 3.87
C LEU A 135 12.69 1.11 4.07
N TRP A 136 12.40 1.52 5.31
CA TRP A 136 11.26 2.38 5.60
C TRP A 136 11.39 3.77 4.97
N GLY A 137 12.60 4.33 4.89
CA GLY A 137 12.87 5.61 4.23
C GLY A 137 12.79 5.57 2.70
N GLN A 138 12.80 4.39 2.09
CA GLN A 138 12.69 4.20 0.63
C GLN A 138 11.25 4.05 0.13
N ILE A 139 10.29 3.92 1.04
CA ILE A 139 8.85 3.80 0.72
C ILE A 139 8.23 5.17 0.53
#